data_AF-A0A7C4SXE1-F1
#
_entry.id   AF-A0A7C4SXE1-F1
#
_cell.length_a   1.000
_cell.length_b   1.000
_cell.length_c   1.000
_cell.angle_alpha   90.00
_cell.angle_beta   90.00
_cell.angle_gamma   90.00
#
_symmetry.space_group_name_H-M   'P 1'
#
loop_
_entity.id
_entity.type
_entity.pdbx_description
1 polymer ?
#
loop_
_entity_poly.entity_id
_entity_poly.type
_entity_poly.pdbx_seq_one_letter_code
_entity_poly.pdbx_strand_id
1 'polypeptide(L)'
;MNVLQVLPELNVGGVETGTIDLARALIKEGHKAVVVSNGGKLLEELKACGGIHYQLPVHKKSLLAMMKMVPRLVEIIRTEEIDIVHARSRVPALIAYFAARLSRRTFVTTCHGYYRRHLFSRVMGWGKRVIVISNAIGRHMVDDFGVPYERIRLIPRSVDPQRFHFTPPKEKRGKEFNVGIIGRITPIKGHLHFIKAMAIASRSIPRLKIWVVGDAPLARESYKEQVKSLARRLGLWQNTEFLGTQRDIPQILSHFDCLVMATTTQEAFGRVIIEAQAAGVPVVATRVGGVVDIIEHEKTGLLVPAADPRSIAEAVVRLYLDEPLASALAANAYQKVRQQFTVEKMVKSTIETYQEALSQFKILIIKISSLGDVVLSTAAIQAIRQKFPSPCRITVLVGEESKDVLLRCPHADEVQVCDFKNKDRGLTGLLRLGASLRREQFDCVIDLQNNRKSHLLAALSLAPQRYGYDNGKFSFLLNHKIKDDRKPLLPLQHQFRVLKMLGIENTVPGLQMWPDEEDCRYAQELLDSQWVSANARIVGFNISASQRWESKNWPLAHIARLCDDLAQKDVRVVVTGTENEPAMADRGGAAALRHGQECQAYQCLRTHHRQPAGLFD
;
A
#
# COMPACT_ATOMS: atom_id res chain seq x y z
N MET A 1 -1.90 -8.77 -19.35
CA MET A 1 -1.61 -9.17 -17.97
C MET A 1 -2.39 -10.42 -17.63
N ASN A 2 -1.85 -11.27 -16.76
CA ASN A 2 -2.51 -12.48 -16.28
C ASN A 2 -2.92 -12.26 -14.82
N VAL A 3 -4.22 -12.30 -14.54
CA VAL A 3 -4.77 -11.94 -13.21
C VAL A 3 -5.41 -13.16 -12.57
N LEU A 4 -4.97 -13.46 -11.35
CA LEU A 4 -5.55 -14.47 -10.48
C LEU A 4 -6.41 -13.82 -9.41
N GLN A 5 -7.70 -14.16 -9.37
CA GLN A 5 -8.62 -13.75 -8.31
C GLN A 5 -8.83 -14.89 -7.32
N VAL A 6 -8.66 -14.63 -6.02
CA VAL A 6 -8.83 -15.64 -4.96
C VAL A 6 -9.93 -15.22 -4.00
N LEU A 7 -10.96 -16.05 -3.89
CA LEU A 7 -12.13 -15.83 -3.03
C LEU A 7 -12.66 -17.16 -2.46
N PRO A 8 -13.45 -17.15 -1.38
CA PRO A 8 -13.83 -18.39 -0.70
C PRO A 8 -14.63 -19.33 -1.60
N GLU A 9 -15.68 -18.81 -2.24
CA GLU A 9 -16.65 -19.55 -3.07
C GLU A 9 -17.20 -18.62 -4.17
N LEU A 10 -17.78 -19.17 -5.23
CA LEU A 10 -18.42 -18.48 -6.35
C LEU A 10 -19.95 -18.68 -6.32
N ASN A 11 -20.56 -18.40 -5.17
CA ASN A 11 -22.02 -18.42 -5.03
C ASN A 11 -22.63 -17.08 -5.45
N VAL A 12 -23.96 -16.93 -5.35
CA VAL A 12 -24.62 -15.67 -5.71
C VAL A 12 -24.42 -14.65 -4.59
N GLY A 13 -23.73 -13.56 -4.91
CA GLY A 13 -23.43 -12.49 -3.97
C GLY A 13 -22.67 -11.35 -4.65
N GLY A 14 -22.60 -10.20 -3.98
CA GLY A 14 -21.98 -9.03 -4.60
C GLY A 14 -20.49 -9.22 -4.92
N VAL A 15 -19.74 -9.93 -4.07
CA VAL A 15 -18.27 -10.11 -4.28
C VAL A 15 -18.03 -11.01 -5.48
N GLU A 16 -18.82 -12.05 -5.58
CA GLU A 16 -18.75 -13.09 -6.59
C GLU A 16 -19.21 -12.55 -7.95
N THR A 17 -20.33 -11.82 -8.03
CA THR A 17 -20.75 -11.13 -9.26
C THR A 17 -19.67 -10.17 -9.74
N GLY A 18 -19.12 -9.34 -8.86
CA GLY A 18 -18.02 -8.44 -9.22
C GLY A 18 -16.69 -9.14 -9.55
N THR A 19 -16.56 -10.44 -9.28
CA THR A 19 -15.41 -11.26 -9.72
C THR A 19 -15.61 -11.70 -11.17
N ILE A 20 -16.83 -12.09 -11.52
CA ILE A 20 -17.23 -12.44 -12.89
C ILE A 20 -17.17 -11.22 -13.80
N ASP A 21 -17.70 -10.08 -13.36
CA ASP A 21 -17.68 -8.85 -14.17
C ASP A 21 -16.26 -8.40 -14.50
N LEU A 22 -15.34 -8.49 -13.53
CA LEU A 22 -13.94 -8.21 -13.78
C LEU A 22 -13.29 -9.25 -14.69
N ALA A 23 -13.57 -10.54 -14.51
CA ALA A 23 -13.04 -11.59 -15.36
C ALA A 23 -13.46 -11.41 -16.82
N ARG A 24 -14.74 -11.15 -17.06
CA ARG A 24 -15.31 -10.86 -18.39
C ARG A 24 -14.62 -9.67 -19.04
N ALA A 25 -14.42 -8.60 -18.29
CA ALA A 25 -13.79 -7.40 -18.84
C ALA A 25 -12.29 -7.58 -19.11
N LEU A 26 -11.55 -8.26 -18.23
CA LEU A 26 -10.16 -8.63 -18.48
C LEU A 26 -10.03 -9.41 -19.78
N ILE A 27 -10.88 -10.42 -20.00
CA ILE A 27 -10.86 -11.24 -21.21
C ILE A 27 -11.20 -10.40 -22.45
N LYS A 28 -12.19 -9.51 -22.36
CA LYS A 28 -12.54 -8.57 -23.43
C LYS A 28 -11.37 -7.66 -23.81
N GLU A 29 -10.52 -7.27 -22.86
CA GLU A 29 -9.30 -6.49 -23.09
C GLU A 29 -8.07 -7.35 -23.46
N GLY A 30 -8.25 -8.63 -23.78
CA GLY A 30 -7.17 -9.55 -24.17
C GLY A 30 -6.28 -9.97 -23.00
N HIS A 31 -6.75 -9.84 -21.76
CA HIS A 31 -6.06 -10.31 -20.56
C HIS A 31 -6.57 -11.69 -20.13
N LYS A 32 -5.74 -12.42 -19.38
CA LYS A 32 -6.12 -13.73 -18.84
C LYS A 32 -6.74 -13.57 -17.46
N ALA A 33 -7.91 -14.17 -17.25
CA ALA A 33 -8.61 -14.18 -15.98
C ALA A 33 -8.68 -15.59 -15.39
N VAL A 34 -7.96 -15.79 -14.28
CA VAL A 34 -7.94 -17.04 -13.52
C VAL A 34 -8.62 -16.82 -12.17
N VAL A 35 -9.45 -17.77 -11.73
CA VAL A 35 -10.16 -17.69 -10.45
C VAL A 35 -9.92 -18.95 -9.63
N VAL A 36 -9.54 -18.78 -8.36
CA VAL A 36 -9.41 -19.86 -7.38
C VAL A 36 -10.46 -19.70 -6.30
N SER A 37 -11.30 -20.72 -6.11
CA SER A 37 -12.33 -20.77 -5.06
C SER A 37 -12.74 -22.21 -4.75
N ASN A 38 -13.66 -22.42 -3.80
CA ASN A 38 -14.28 -23.73 -3.55
C ASN A 38 -15.32 -24.14 -4.61
N GLY A 39 -15.45 -23.39 -5.71
CA GLY A 39 -16.54 -23.53 -6.67
C GLY A 39 -17.81 -22.78 -6.25
N GLY A 40 -18.91 -22.99 -6.96
CA GLY A 40 -20.20 -22.37 -6.68
C GLY A 40 -21.08 -22.21 -7.92
N LYS A 41 -22.25 -21.60 -7.75
CA LYS A 41 -23.27 -21.46 -8.82
C LYS A 41 -22.82 -20.62 -10.02
N LEU A 42 -21.90 -19.67 -9.84
CA LEU A 42 -21.43 -18.76 -10.91
C LEU A 42 -20.27 -19.35 -11.73
N LEU A 43 -19.93 -20.63 -11.57
CA LEU A 43 -18.85 -21.27 -12.32
C LEU A 43 -19.12 -21.31 -13.83
N GLU A 44 -20.35 -21.63 -14.21
CA GLU A 44 -20.71 -21.72 -15.63
C GLU A 44 -20.67 -20.35 -16.30
N GLU A 45 -21.06 -19.28 -15.60
CA GLU A 45 -20.90 -17.91 -16.09
C GLU A 45 -19.44 -17.52 -16.27
N LEU A 46 -18.55 -17.93 -15.35
CA LEU A 46 -17.12 -17.70 -15.48
C LEU A 46 -16.54 -18.41 -16.71
N LYS A 47 -16.88 -19.69 -16.90
CA LYS A 47 -16.40 -20.46 -18.05
C LYS A 47 -16.95 -19.92 -19.37
N ALA A 48 -18.24 -19.54 -19.38
CA ALA A 48 -18.90 -18.99 -20.57
C ALA A 48 -18.26 -17.69 -21.06
N CYS A 49 -17.70 -16.87 -20.15
CA CYS A 49 -16.94 -15.69 -20.55
C CYS A 49 -15.46 -15.95 -20.86
N GLY A 50 -15.01 -17.22 -20.86
CA GLY A 50 -13.63 -17.63 -21.14
C GLY A 50 -12.69 -17.67 -19.93
N GLY A 51 -13.22 -17.52 -18.71
CA GLY A 51 -12.43 -17.53 -17.48
C GLY A 51 -12.00 -18.94 -17.07
N ILE A 52 -10.79 -19.04 -16.51
CA ILE A 52 -10.23 -20.31 -16.02
C ILE A 52 -10.52 -20.45 -14.53
N HIS A 53 -11.01 -21.61 -14.09
CA HIS A 53 -11.28 -21.89 -12.68
C HIS A 53 -10.44 -23.04 -12.15
N TYR A 54 -9.88 -22.85 -10.95
CA TYR A 54 -9.26 -23.91 -10.16
C TYR A 54 -9.99 -24.06 -8.83
N GLN A 55 -10.47 -25.26 -8.55
CA GLN A 55 -11.13 -25.56 -7.29
C GLN A 55 -10.11 -25.87 -6.19
N LEU A 56 -10.02 -25.00 -5.17
CA LEU A 56 -9.24 -25.23 -3.96
C LEU A 56 -10.05 -24.87 -2.72
N PRO A 57 -9.86 -25.57 -1.58
CA PRO A 57 -10.57 -25.30 -0.33
C PRO A 57 -10.04 -24.06 0.42
N VAL A 58 -9.92 -22.92 -0.28
CA VAL A 58 -9.42 -21.64 0.25
C VAL A 58 -10.40 -20.93 1.21
N HIS A 59 -11.58 -21.51 1.44
CA HIS A 59 -12.54 -21.09 2.46
C HIS A 59 -12.22 -21.66 3.86
N LYS A 60 -11.40 -22.73 3.95
CA LYS A 60 -11.14 -23.44 5.21
C LYS A 60 -10.30 -22.59 6.16
N LYS A 61 -10.81 -22.34 7.36
CA LYS A 61 -10.16 -21.52 8.40
C LYS A 61 -9.03 -22.22 9.18
N SER A 62 -8.69 -23.46 8.82
CA SER A 62 -7.61 -24.24 9.47
C SER A 62 -6.23 -23.80 8.95
N LEU A 63 -5.30 -23.48 9.85
CA LEU A 63 -3.94 -23.08 9.49
C LEU A 63 -3.20 -24.17 8.70
N LEU A 64 -3.35 -25.44 9.10
CA LEU A 64 -2.75 -26.57 8.38
C LEU A 64 -3.31 -26.69 6.96
N ALA A 65 -4.63 -26.48 6.79
CA ALA A 65 -5.25 -26.45 5.47
C ALA A 65 -4.68 -25.29 4.63
N MET A 66 -4.56 -24.09 5.20
CA MET A 66 -3.98 -22.94 4.51
C MET A 66 -2.55 -23.20 4.06
N MET A 67 -1.68 -23.76 4.93
CA MET A 67 -0.30 -24.08 4.57
C MET A 67 -0.21 -25.09 3.43
N LYS A 68 -1.08 -26.11 3.40
CA LYS A 68 -1.15 -27.08 2.30
C LYS A 68 -1.61 -26.46 0.98
N MET A 69 -2.38 -25.36 1.02
CA MET A 69 -2.86 -24.69 -0.20
C MET A 69 -1.82 -23.77 -0.83
N VAL A 70 -0.84 -23.27 -0.06
CA VAL A 70 0.17 -22.34 -0.58
C VAL A 70 0.97 -22.94 -1.75
N PRO A 71 1.57 -24.15 -1.66
CA PRO A 71 2.30 -24.75 -2.78
C PRO A 71 1.44 -24.97 -4.03
N ARG A 72 0.19 -25.42 -3.86
CA ARG A 72 -0.75 -25.62 -4.97
C ARG A 72 -1.09 -24.30 -5.68
N LEU A 73 -1.25 -23.23 -4.91
CA LEU A 73 -1.49 -21.91 -5.47
C LEU A 73 -0.24 -21.35 -6.17
N VAL A 74 0.96 -21.64 -5.66
CA VAL A 74 2.23 -21.30 -6.34
C VAL A 74 2.35 -22.03 -7.68
N GLU A 75 1.99 -23.30 -7.74
CA GLU A 75 1.95 -24.08 -8.99
C GLU A 75 1.02 -23.44 -10.01
N ILE A 76 -0.23 -23.15 -9.62
CA ILE A 76 -1.19 -22.45 -10.50
C ILE A 76 -0.63 -21.09 -10.97
N ILE A 77 -0.03 -20.31 -10.07
CA ILE A 77 0.57 -19.02 -10.42
C ILE A 77 1.66 -19.17 -11.49
N ARG A 78 2.47 -20.23 -11.41
CA ARG A 78 3.55 -20.49 -12.37
C ARG A 78 3.01 -21.02 -13.70
N THR A 79 2.12 -22.01 -13.66
CA THR A 79 1.51 -22.61 -14.86
C THR A 79 0.73 -21.57 -15.67
N GLU A 80 -0.03 -20.72 -14.99
CA GLU A 80 -0.87 -19.73 -15.63
C GLU A 80 -0.13 -18.41 -15.92
N GLU A 81 1.16 -18.33 -15.57
CA GLU A 81 2.03 -17.16 -15.74
C GLU A 81 1.44 -15.87 -15.15
N ILE A 82 0.89 -15.96 -13.93
CA ILE A 82 0.15 -14.86 -13.30
C ILE A 82 1.07 -13.68 -12.97
N ASP A 83 0.61 -12.47 -13.28
CA ASP A 83 1.28 -11.19 -12.92
C ASP A 83 0.74 -10.62 -11.60
N ILE A 84 -0.59 -10.65 -11.45
CA ILE A 84 -1.32 -10.08 -10.31
C ILE A 84 -2.08 -11.19 -9.58
N VAL A 85 -1.84 -11.30 -8.28
CA VAL A 85 -2.66 -12.11 -7.36
C VAL A 85 -3.56 -11.17 -6.56
N HIS A 86 -4.86 -11.18 -6.86
CA HIS A 86 -5.88 -10.36 -6.21
C HIS A 86 -6.73 -11.19 -5.24
N ALA A 87 -6.58 -10.96 -3.94
CA ALA A 87 -7.43 -11.59 -2.92
C ALA A 87 -8.62 -10.72 -2.51
N ARG A 88 -9.81 -11.32 -2.46
CA ARG A 88 -11.07 -10.62 -2.15
C ARG A 88 -11.67 -10.97 -0.79
N SER A 89 -10.95 -11.74 0.02
CA SER A 89 -11.39 -12.13 1.37
C SER A 89 -10.22 -12.55 2.25
N ARG A 90 -10.41 -12.49 3.57
CA ARG A 90 -9.34 -12.65 4.58
C ARG A 90 -8.58 -13.97 4.50
N VAL A 91 -9.30 -15.11 4.48
CA VAL A 91 -8.64 -16.43 4.45
C VAL A 91 -7.94 -16.67 3.10
N PRO A 92 -8.61 -16.43 1.95
CA PRO A 92 -7.94 -16.38 0.66
C PRO A 92 -6.71 -15.48 0.63
N ALA A 93 -6.77 -14.28 1.23
CA ALA A 93 -5.67 -13.33 1.26
C ALA A 93 -4.44 -13.87 2.00
N LEU A 94 -4.60 -14.63 3.08
CA LEU A 94 -3.45 -15.23 3.76
C LEU A 94 -2.73 -16.25 2.87
N ILE A 95 -3.49 -17.15 2.23
CA ILE A 95 -2.94 -18.16 1.31
C ILE A 95 -2.30 -17.47 0.10
N ALA A 96 -3.03 -16.54 -0.51
CA ALA A 96 -2.62 -15.80 -1.70
C ALA A 96 -1.39 -14.91 -1.46
N TYR A 97 -1.28 -14.27 -0.30
CA TYR A 97 -0.11 -13.47 0.04
C TYR A 97 1.17 -14.31 0.04
N PHE A 98 1.18 -15.44 0.75
CA PHE A 98 2.36 -16.31 0.78
C PHE A 98 2.65 -16.92 -0.59
N ALA A 99 1.61 -17.32 -1.34
CA ALA A 99 1.78 -17.86 -2.69
C ALA A 99 2.36 -16.81 -3.67
N ALA A 100 1.81 -15.59 -3.68
CA ALA A 100 2.32 -14.46 -4.47
C ALA A 100 3.78 -14.16 -4.10
N ARG A 101 4.09 -14.21 -2.80
CA ARG A 101 5.42 -13.89 -2.29
C ARG A 101 6.48 -14.94 -2.65
N LEU A 102 6.12 -16.22 -2.68
CA LEU A 102 6.98 -17.33 -3.10
C LEU A 102 7.14 -17.40 -4.64
N SER A 103 6.12 -16.96 -5.37
CA SER A 103 6.13 -16.90 -6.83
C SER A 103 6.61 -15.54 -7.39
N ARG A 104 6.93 -14.59 -6.52
CA ARG A 104 7.41 -13.23 -6.85
C ARG A 104 6.43 -12.42 -7.69
N ARG A 105 5.13 -12.56 -7.41
CA ARG A 105 4.06 -11.86 -8.10
C ARG A 105 3.45 -10.77 -7.25
N THR A 106 2.87 -9.77 -7.91
CA THR A 106 2.28 -8.60 -7.25
C THR A 106 0.99 -9.00 -6.54
N PHE A 107 0.87 -8.62 -5.28
CA PHE A 107 -0.29 -8.94 -4.45
C PHE A 107 -1.18 -7.71 -4.25
N VAL A 108 -2.47 -7.85 -4.52
CA VAL A 108 -3.50 -6.81 -4.36
C VAL A 108 -4.66 -7.37 -3.55
N THR A 109 -5.34 -6.51 -2.79
CA THR A 109 -6.52 -6.91 -2.01
C THR A 109 -7.70 -5.99 -2.29
N THR A 110 -8.93 -6.53 -2.20
CA THR A 110 -10.14 -5.71 -2.06
C THR A 110 -10.79 -5.96 -0.71
N CYS A 111 -11.05 -4.88 0.03
CA CYS A 111 -11.71 -4.87 1.32
C CYS A 111 -13.21 -4.61 1.15
N HIS A 112 -14.04 -5.65 1.30
CA HIS A 112 -15.48 -5.57 1.08
C HIS A 112 -16.30 -5.23 2.33
N GLY A 113 -15.67 -5.11 3.50
CA GLY A 113 -16.39 -4.78 4.73
C GLY A 113 -15.48 -4.64 5.94
N TYR A 114 -16.10 -4.39 7.10
CA TYR A 114 -15.40 -4.20 8.36
C TYR A 114 -14.77 -5.51 8.85
N TYR A 115 -13.45 -5.52 8.95
CA TYR A 115 -12.70 -6.62 9.55
C TYR A 115 -12.49 -6.36 11.03
N ARG A 116 -12.74 -7.37 11.88
CA ARG A 116 -12.32 -7.31 13.28
C ARG A 116 -10.80 -7.18 13.37
N ARG A 117 -10.32 -6.37 14.33
CA ARG A 117 -8.91 -6.21 14.71
C ARG A 117 -8.35 -7.55 15.20
N HIS A 118 -7.88 -8.36 14.26
CA HIS A 118 -7.32 -9.68 14.51
C HIS A 118 -6.06 -9.82 13.65
N LEU A 119 -5.04 -10.53 14.14
CA LEU A 119 -3.74 -10.66 13.47
C LEU A 119 -3.90 -11.13 12.01
N PHE A 120 -4.65 -12.19 11.76
CA PHE A 120 -4.94 -12.68 10.41
C PHE A 120 -5.78 -11.75 9.53
N SER A 121 -6.48 -10.75 10.09
CA SER A 121 -7.19 -9.74 9.28
C SER A 121 -6.24 -8.70 8.69
N ARG A 122 -5.04 -8.52 9.28
CA ARG A 122 -4.05 -7.53 8.81
C ARG A 122 -3.53 -7.82 7.40
N VAL A 123 -3.62 -9.07 6.95
CA VAL A 123 -3.24 -9.45 5.57
C VAL A 123 -4.02 -8.70 4.50
N MET A 124 -5.24 -8.25 4.82
CA MET A 124 -6.03 -7.42 3.91
C MET A 124 -5.36 -6.07 3.60
N GLY A 125 -4.43 -5.63 4.45
CA GLY A 125 -3.61 -4.42 4.26
C GLY A 125 -2.21 -4.67 3.73
N TRP A 126 -1.83 -5.92 3.42
CA TRP A 126 -0.47 -6.27 2.97
C TRP A 126 -0.30 -6.24 1.45
N GLY A 127 -1.34 -5.87 0.70
CA GLY A 127 -1.25 -5.65 -0.75
C GLY A 127 -0.34 -4.48 -1.08
N LYS A 128 0.27 -4.50 -2.27
CA LYS A 128 0.94 -3.33 -2.87
C LYS A 128 -0.06 -2.20 -3.10
N ARG A 129 -1.29 -2.59 -3.43
CA ARG A 129 -2.50 -1.76 -3.46
C ARG A 129 -3.61 -2.43 -2.68
N VAL A 130 -4.41 -1.62 -1.99
CA VAL A 130 -5.56 -2.06 -1.20
C VAL A 130 -6.79 -1.32 -1.71
N ILE A 131 -7.63 -2.02 -2.43
CA ILE A 131 -8.89 -1.50 -2.95
C ILE A 131 -9.91 -1.49 -1.81
N VAL A 132 -10.60 -0.37 -1.62
CA VAL A 132 -11.67 -0.20 -0.63
C VAL A 132 -12.95 0.25 -1.34
N ILE A 133 -14.10 -0.21 -0.86
CA ILE A 133 -15.38 0.04 -1.53
C ILE A 133 -16.10 1.31 -1.05
N SER A 134 -15.56 1.98 -0.04
CA SER A 134 -16.10 3.21 0.55
C SER A 134 -15.00 3.92 1.34
N ASN A 135 -15.17 5.23 1.56
CA ASN A 135 -14.31 6.02 2.44
C ASN A 135 -14.33 5.47 3.86
N ALA A 136 -15.47 4.97 4.32
CA ALA A 136 -15.60 4.38 5.66
C ALA A 136 -14.72 3.13 5.82
N ILE A 137 -14.62 2.28 4.79
CA ILE A 137 -13.69 1.14 4.79
C ILE A 137 -12.23 1.62 4.59
N GLY A 138 -12.00 2.66 3.79
CA GLY A 138 -10.69 3.30 3.66
C GLY A 138 -10.12 3.75 5.02
N ARG A 139 -10.88 4.55 5.77
CA ARG A 139 -10.52 4.99 7.12
C ARG A 139 -10.30 3.79 8.06
N HIS A 140 -11.19 2.80 8.02
CA HIS A 140 -11.01 1.57 8.80
C HIS A 140 -9.67 0.88 8.52
N MET A 141 -9.23 0.80 7.26
CA MET A 141 -7.95 0.19 6.91
C MET A 141 -6.75 1.04 7.32
N VAL A 142 -6.87 2.37 7.31
CA VAL A 142 -5.82 3.29 7.78
C VAL A 142 -5.72 3.22 9.30
N ASP A 143 -6.81 3.49 10.01
CA ASP A 143 -6.84 3.70 11.46
C ASP A 143 -6.65 2.39 12.24
N ASP A 144 -7.31 1.31 11.82
CA ASP A 144 -7.31 0.04 12.58
C ASP A 144 -6.20 -0.91 12.14
N PHE A 145 -5.74 -0.81 10.88
CA PHE A 145 -4.78 -1.73 10.29
C PHE A 145 -3.43 -1.10 9.96
N GLY A 146 -3.33 0.23 10.00
CA GLY A 146 -2.10 0.97 9.71
C GLY A 146 -1.70 0.89 8.23
N VAL A 147 -2.68 0.76 7.33
CA VAL A 147 -2.41 0.77 5.89
C VAL A 147 -2.09 2.21 5.49
N PRO A 148 -0.93 2.48 4.85
CA PRO A 148 -0.61 3.81 4.38
C PRO A 148 -1.65 4.33 3.37
N TYR A 149 -2.03 5.60 3.49
CA TYR A 149 -3.08 6.21 2.67
C TYR A 149 -2.77 6.11 1.18
N GLU A 150 -1.51 6.28 0.80
CA GLU A 150 -1.03 6.21 -0.58
C GLU A 150 -1.31 4.85 -1.23
N ARG A 151 -1.49 3.77 -0.46
CA ARG A 151 -1.85 2.42 -0.96
C ARG A 151 -3.34 2.20 -1.15
N ILE A 152 -4.18 3.02 -0.53
CA ILE A 152 -5.64 2.87 -0.58
C ILE A 152 -6.13 3.35 -1.94
N ARG A 153 -6.97 2.54 -2.60
CA ARG A 153 -7.68 2.92 -3.83
C ARG A 153 -9.17 2.78 -3.60
N LEU A 154 -9.90 3.88 -3.64
CA LEU A 154 -11.35 3.88 -3.49
C LEU A 154 -11.99 3.46 -4.82
N ILE A 155 -12.55 2.24 -4.85
CA ILE A 155 -13.30 1.74 -6.00
C ILE A 155 -14.66 1.25 -5.48
N PRO A 156 -15.70 2.08 -5.59
CA PRO A 156 -17.06 1.73 -5.19
C PRO A 156 -17.58 0.46 -5.86
N ARG A 157 -18.62 -0.14 -5.28
CA ARG A 157 -19.33 -1.21 -5.98
C ARG A 157 -20.12 -0.64 -7.15
N SER A 158 -20.36 -1.50 -8.12
CA SER A 158 -21.14 -1.19 -9.29
C SER A 158 -22.50 -1.88 -9.33
N VAL A 159 -23.34 -1.31 -10.18
CA VAL A 159 -24.57 -1.88 -10.70
C VAL A 159 -24.50 -1.79 -12.23
N ASP A 160 -25.11 -2.73 -12.94
CA ASP A 160 -25.31 -2.63 -14.38
C ASP A 160 -26.64 -1.89 -14.61
N PRO A 161 -26.63 -0.62 -15.04
CA PRO A 161 -27.85 0.16 -15.21
C PRO A 161 -28.78 -0.41 -16.28
N GLN A 162 -28.27 -1.21 -17.23
CA GLN A 162 -29.10 -1.78 -18.31
C GLN A 162 -30.07 -2.84 -17.79
N ARG A 163 -29.78 -3.43 -16.63
CA ARG A 163 -30.67 -4.37 -15.94
C ARG A 163 -31.84 -3.70 -15.25
N PHE A 164 -31.82 -2.37 -15.12
CA PHE A 164 -32.85 -1.61 -14.42
C PHE A 164 -33.53 -0.68 -15.42
N HIS A 165 -34.85 -0.79 -15.52
CA HIS A 165 -35.64 0.19 -16.24
C HIS A 165 -35.87 1.39 -15.32
N PHE A 166 -35.38 2.56 -15.73
CA PHE A 166 -35.64 3.80 -15.00
C PHE A 166 -37.07 4.25 -15.31
N THR A 167 -37.90 4.33 -14.27
CA THR A 167 -39.25 4.90 -14.36
C THR A 167 -39.33 6.08 -13.41
N PRO A 168 -39.66 7.30 -13.89
CA PRO A 168 -39.86 8.45 -13.02
C PRO A 168 -40.89 8.17 -11.92
N PRO A 169 -40.67 8.64 -10.68
CA PRO A 169 -41.63 8.44 -9.59
C PRO A 169 -43.06 8.87 -9.93
N LYS A 170 -43.21 9.96 -10.69
CA LYS A 170 -44.50 10.45 -11.19
C LYS A 170 -45.29 9.42 -12.00
N GLU A 171 -44.61 8.70 -12.89
CA GLU A 171 -45.21 7.73 -13.82
C GLU A 171 -45.48 6.40 -13.12
N LYS A 172 -44.71 6.11 -12.08
CA LYS A 172 -44.82 4.89 -11.28
C LYS A 172 -45.97 4.93 -10.28
N ARG A 173 -46.34 6.13 -9.83
CA ARG A 173 -47.25 6.34 -8.71
C ARG A 173 -48.63 5.72 -9.00
N GLY A 174 -48.93 4.65 -8.28
CA GLY A 174 -50.21 3.95 -8.37
C GLY A 174 -51.26 4.46 -7.36
N LYS A 175 -52.33 3.67 -7.21
CA LYS A 175 -53.34 3.86 -6.14
C LYS A 175 -52.79 3.54 -4.75
N GLU A 176 -51.74 2.73 -4.69
CA GLU A 176 -51.04 2.32 -3.47
C GLU A 176 -49.67 3.00 -3.44
N PHE A 177 -49.11 3.17 -2.25
CA PHE A 177 -47.73 3.65 -2.09
C PHE A 177 -46.89 2.53 -1.49
N ASN A 178 -46.02 1.95 -2.31
CA ASN A 178 -45.22 0.78 -2.00
C ASN A 178 -43.88 1.19 -1.42
N VAL A 179 -43.69 0.94 -0.13
CA VAL A 179 -42.43 1.20 0.58
C VAL A 179 -41.79 -0.11 0.99
N GLY A 180 -40.53 -0.31 0.65
CA GLY A 180 -39.87 -1.57 0.94
C GLY A 180 -38.48 -1.48 1.55
N ILE A 181 -38.11 -2.58 2.20
CA ILE A 181 -36.77 -2.84 2.72
C ILE A 181 -36.25 -4.12 2.06
N ILE A 182 -35.02 -4.07 1.54
CA ILE A 182 -34.38 -5.22 0.90
C ILE A 182 -33.09 -5.57 1.66
N GLY A 183 -33.00 -6.80 2.15
CA GLY A 183 -31.81 -7.34 2.77
C GLY A 183 -32.08 -8.51 3.73
N ARG A 184 -31.01 -9.10 4.26
CA ARG A 184 -31.14 -10.18 5.25
C ARG A 184 -31.87 -9.69 6.50
N ILE A 185 -32.88 -10.43 6.96
CA ILE A 185 -33.65 -10.11 8.16
C ILE A 185 -32.78 -10.37 9.39
N THR A 186 -32.12 -9.30 9.84
CA THR A 186 -31.17 -9.30 10.95
C THR A 186 -31.28 -7.99 11.73
N PRO A 187 -30.89 -7.98 13.03
CA PRO A 187 -30.94 -6.77 13.86
C PRO A 187 -30.20 -5.58 13.26
N ILE A 188 -29.02 -5.83 12.68
CA ILE A 188 -28.18 -4.78 12.09
C ILE A 188 -28.82 -4.10 10.88
N LYS A 189 -29.74 -4.78 10.17
CA LYS A 189 -30.47 -4.20 9.02
C LYS A 189 -31.70 -3.40 9.45
N GLY A 190 -32.01 -3.36 10.74
CA GLY A 190 -33.01 -2.45 11.33
C GLY A 190 -34.46 -2.67 10.94
N HIS A 191 -34.84 -3.91 10.59
CA HIS A 191 -36.22 -4.27 10.23
C HIS A 191 -37.25 -3.86 11.29
N LEU A 192 -36.92 -3.93 12.59
CA LEU A 192 -37.82 -3.44 13.64
C LEU A 192 -38.03 -1.92 13.59
N HIS A 193 -36.98 -1.15 13.28
CA HIS A 193 -37.10 0.31 13.13
C HIS A 193 -37.89 0.67 11.88
N PHE A 194 -37.70 -0.07 10.78
CA PHE A 194 -38.50 0.07 9.57
C PHE A 194 -39.99 -0.17 9.83
N ILE A 195 -40.37 -1.28 10.47
CA ILE A 195 -41.79 -1.55 10.78
C ILE A 195 -42.39 -0.48 11.70
N LYS A 196 -41.66 -0.02 12.72
CA LYS A 196 -42.10 1.10 13.58
C LYS A 196 -42.31 2.39 12.77
N ALA A 197 -41.40 2.68 11.84
CA ALA A 197 -41.51 3.86 10.99
C ALA A 197 -42.74 3.78 10.08
N MET A 198 -43.02 2.61 9.50
CA MET A 198 -44.19 2.42 8.65
C MET A 198 -45.50 2.56 9.42
N ALA A 199 -45.53 2.22 10.72
CA ALA A 199 -46.70 2.43 11.57
C ALA A 199 -46.97 3.92 11.85
N ILE A 200 -45.93 4.75 11.82
CA ILE A 200 -46.06 6.20 11.93
C ILE A 200 -46.50 6.77 10.58
N ALA A 201 -45.84 6.36 9.49
CA ALA A 201 -46.11 6.85 8.14
C ALA A 201 -47.52 6.48 7.63
N SER A 202 -48.06 5.32 8.04
CA SER A 202 -49.41 4.87 7.66
C SER A 202 -50.53 5.82 8.10
N ARG A 203 -50.27 6.70 9.07
CA ARG A 203 -51.22 7.74 9.52
C ARG A 203 -51.39 8.87 8.50
N SER A 204 -50.38 9.10 7.67
CA SER A 204 -50.36 10.19 6.68
C SER A 204 -50.44 9.68 5.23
N ILE A 205 -50.15 8.39 5.01
CA ILE A 205 -50.12 7.78 3.67
C ILE A 205 -51.33 6.84 3.52
N PRO A 206 -52.43 7.28 2.89
CA PRO A 206 -53.53 6.38 2.56
C PRO A 206 -53.04 5.28 1.62
N ARG A 207 -53.43 4.03 1.89
CA ARG A 207 -53.06 2.83 1.11
C ARG A 207 -51.54 2.57 1.03
N LEU A 208 -50.85 2.76 2.15
CA LEU A 208 -49.46 2.32 2.33
C LEU A 208 -49.36 0.79 2.24
N LYS A 209 -48.47 0.29 1.38
CA LYS A 209 -48.05 -1.11 1.29
C LYS A 209 -46.60 -1.26 1.68
N ILE A 210 -46.28 -2.29 2.46
CA ILE A 210 -44.99 -2.49 3.10
C ILE A 210 -44.39 -3.80 2.59
N TRP A 211 -43.23 -3.72 1.94
CA TRP A 211 -42.57 -4.88 1.35
C TRP A 211 -41.29 -5.22 2.12
N VAL A 212 -41.23 -6.42 2.71
CA VAL A 212 -40.03 -6.95 3.38
C VAL A 212 -39.42 -8.03 2.51
N VAL A 213 -38.31 -7.69 1.86
CA VAL A 213 -37.64 -8.54 0.87
C VAL A 213 -36.31 -9.05 1.42
N GLY A 214 -36.15 -10.37 1.40
CA GLY A 214 -35.05 -11.10 2.03
C GLY A 214 -35.54 -12.02 3.13
N ASP A 215 -34.63 -12.84 3.66
CA ASP A 215 -34.95 -13.80 4.71
C ASP A 215 -33.95 -13.74 5.87
N ALA A 216 -34.34 -14.34 7.00
CA ALA A 216 -33.45 -14.57 8.13
C ALA A 216 -32.57 -15.81 7.87
N PRO A 217 -31.28 -15.75 8.21
CA PRO A 217 -30.50 -16.97 8.39
C PRO A 217 -31.16 -17.85 9.46
N LEU A 218 -31.00 -19.18 9.37
CA LEU A 218 -31.57 -20.14 10.35
C LEU A 218 -31.33 -19.73 11.80
N ALA A 219 -30.12 -19.26 12.13
CA ALA A 219 -29.74 -18.80 13.47
C ALA A 219 -30.45 -17.51 13.94
N ARG A 220 -31.30 -16.91 13.11
CA ARG A 220 -31.98 -15.62 13.33
C ARG A 220 -33.48 -15.69 13.02
N GLU A 221 -34.06 -16.87 12.89
CA GLU A 221 -35.50 -17.03 12.60
C GLU A 221 -36.38 -16.39 13.70
N SER A 222 -35.95 -16.47 14.96
CA SER A 222 -36.64 -15.81 16.08
C SER A 222 -36.75 -14.29 15.92
N TYR A 223 -35.75 -13.65 15.30
CA TYR A 223 -35.80 -12.21 15.03
C TYR A 223 -36.81 -11.87 13.91
N LYS A 224 -36.93 -12.72 12.88
CA LYS A 224 -37.96 -12.57 11.84
C LYS A 224 -39.36 -12.70 12.43
N GLU A 225 -39.58 -13.65 13.33
CA GLU A 225 -40.86 -13.76 14.03
C GLU A 225 -41.15 -12.56 14.95
N GLN A 226 -40.13 -11.96 15.57
CA GLN A 226 -40.30 -10.69 16.29
C GLN A 226 -40.74 -9.54 15.35
N VAL A 227 -40.17 -9.46 14.14
CA VAL A 227 -40.55 -8.46 13.12
C VAL A 227 -42.00 -8.66 12.68
N LYS A 228 -42.42 -9.90 12.39
CA LYS A 228 -43.81 -10.23 12.04
C LYS A 228 -44.78 -9.94 13.18
N SER A 229 -44.44 -10.33 14.41
CA SER A 229 -45.24 -10.05 15.61
C SER A 229 -45.41 -8.55 15.85
N LEU A 230 -44.36 -7.76 15.63
CA LEU A 230 -44.45 -6.30 15.71
C LEU A 230 -45.39 -5.73 14.64
N ALA A 231 -45.31 -6.20 13.40
CA ALA A 231 -46.23 -5.77 12.34
C ALA A 231 -47.70 -6.07 12.69
N ARG A 232 -47.99 -7.23 13.31
CA ARG A 232 -49.33 -7.56 13.83
C ARG A 232 -49.76 -6.63 14.95
N ARG A 233 -48.92 -6.42 15.96
CA ARG A 233 -49.22 -5.55 17.12
C ARG A 233 -49.48 -4.10 16.73
N LEU A 234 -48.83 -3.63 15.66
CA LEU A 234 -49.01 -2.27 15.14
C LEU A 234 -50.13 -2.16 14.10
N GLY A 235 -50.91 -3.22 13.88
CA GLY A 235 -52.04 -3.21 12.93
C GLY A 235 -51.62 -3.16 11.46
N LEU A 236 -50.35 -3.42 11.13
CA LEU A 236 -49.81 -3.33 9.77
C LEU A 236 -49.85 -4.65 8.99
N TRP A 237 -50.28 -5.74 9.63
CA TRP A 237 -50.17 -7.08 9.05
C TRP A 237 -50.80 -7.20 7.66
N GLN A 238 -52.01 -6.66 7.47
CA GLN A 238 -52.73 -6.73 6.19
C GLN A 238 -52.09 -5.89 5.07
N ASN A 239 -51.22 -4.95 5.44
CA ASN A 239 -50.51 -4.08 4.52
C ASN A 239 -49.03 -4.48 4.36
N THR A 240 -48.58 -5.56 5.01
CA THR A 240 -47.17 -5.97 5.01
C THR A 240 -46.99 -7.32 4.34
N GLU A 241 -46.14 -7.36 3.31
CA GLU A 241 -45.77 -8.57 2.59
C GLU A 241 -44.34 -8.99 2.92
N PHE A 242 -44.17 -10.24 3.35
CA PHE A 242 -42.87 -10.86 3.54
C PHE A 242 -42.57 -11.77 2.36
N LEU A 243 -41.73 -11.29 1.44
CA LEU A 243 -41.52 -11.94 0.15
C LEU A 243 -40.37 -12.98 0.17
N GLY A 244 -39.68 -13.13 1.30
CA GLY A 244 -38.53 -14.02 1.41
C GLY A 244 -37.39 -13.60 0.47
N THR A 245 -36.47 -14.53 0.18
CA THR A 245 -35.32 -14.24 -0.69
C THR A 245 -35.73 -14.15 -2.15
N GLN A 246 -35.55 -12.97 -2.76
CA GLN A 246 -35.86 -12.70 -4.16
C GLN A 246 -34.60 -12.69 -5.04
N ARG A 247 -34.73 -13.16 -6.28
CA ARG A 247 -33.64 -13.17 -7.28
C ARG A 247 -33.72 -12.01 -8.26
N ASP A 248 -34.94 -11.62 -8.65
CA ASP A 248 -35.18 -10.54 -9.60
C ASP A 248 -35.38 -9.20 -8.88
N ILE A 249 -34.28 -8.65 -8.37
CA ILE A 249 -34.28 -7.36 -7.69
C ILE A 249 -34.74 -6.20 -8.59
N PRO A 250 -34.36 -6.12 -9.89
CA PRO A 250 -34.94 -5.14 -10.80
C PRO A 250 -36.47 -5.18 -10.83
N GLN A 251 -37.08 -6.37 -10.95
CA GLN A 251 -38.53 -6.51 -10.96
C GLN A 251 -39.16 -6.16 -9.61
N ILE A 252 -38.52 -6.45 -8.48
CA ILE A 252 -39.02 -6.01 -7.17
C ILE A 252 -38.99 -4.49 -7.06
N LEU A 253 -37.86 -3.88 -7.44
CA LEU A 253 -37.69 -2.43 -7.38
C LEU A 253 -38.64 -1.71 -8.33
N SER A 254 -39.05 -2.32 -9.44
CA SER A 254 -40.05 -1.73 -10.36
C SER A 254 -41.44 -1.56 -9.74
N HIS A 255 -41.72 -2.15 -8.57
CA HIS A 255 -42.95 -1.90 -7.81
C HIS A 255 -42.81 -0.86 -6.70
N PHE A 256 -41.60 -0.49 -6.28
CA PHE A 256 -41.39 0.39 -5.13
C PHE A 256 -41.54 1.87 -5.48
N ASP A 257 -42.34 2.60 -4.71
CA ASP A 257 -42.33 4.06 -4.72
C ASP A 257 -41.22 4.63 -3.82
N CYS A 258 -40.80 3.88 -2.80
CA CYS A 258 -39.69 4.27 -1.93
C CYS A 258 -38.93 3.05 -1.39
N LEU A 259 -37.61 3.09 -1.46
CA LEU A 259 -36.74 2.15 -0.74
C LEU A 259 -36.30 2.76 0.59
N VAL A 260 -36.41 1.98 1.67
CA VAL A 260 -35.85 2.33 2.97
C VAL A 260 -34.69 1.40 3.35
N MET A 261 -33.51 2.00 3.59
CA MET A 261 -32.36 1.31 4.18
C MET A 261 -32.17 1.71 5.64
N ALA A 262 -32.77 0.93 6.54
CA ALA A 262 -32.81 1.19 7.98
C ALA A 262 -31.62 0.62 8.79
N THR A 263 -30.44 0.47 8.18
CA THR A 263 -29.29 -0.18 8.84
C THR A 263 -28.87 0.58 10.11
N THR A 264 -28.68 -0.13 11.22
CA THR A 264 -28.43 0.49 12.53
C THR A 264 -26.94 0.59 12.88
N THR A 265 -26.09 -0.14 12.16
CA THR A 265 -24.65 -0.18 12.36
C THR A 265 -23.91 0.35 11.14
N GLN A 266 -22.58 0.47 11.23
CA GLN A 266 -21.74 0.82 10.09
C GLN A 266 -21.96 -0.16 8.92
N GLU A 267 -22.39 0.36 7.77
CA GLU A 267 -22.53 -0.38 6.52
C GLU A 267 -21.30 -0.16 5.64
N ALA A 268 -20.80 -1.20 4.97
CA ALA A 268 -19.62 -1.06 4.14
C ALA A 268 -19.86 -0.23 2.86
N PHE A 269 -21.04 -0.34 2.23
CA PHE A 269 -21.39 0.40 1.02
C PHE A 269 -22.90 0.59 0.89
N GLY A 270 -23.67 -0.50 0.77
CA GLY A 270 -25.13 -0.45 0.58
C GLY A 270 -25.56 -0.57 -0.87
N ARG A 271 -25.24 -1.71 -1.52
CA ARG A 271 -25.50 -1.95 -2.96
C ARG A 271 -26.96 -1.75 -3.37
N VAL A 272 -27.91 -2.10 -2.49
CA VAL A 272 -29.35 -1.90 -2.75
C VAL A 272 -29.71 -0.44 -3.04
N ILE A 273 -28.95 0.52 -2.50
CA ILE A 273 -29.18 1.95 -2.75
C ILE A 273 -28.93 2.25 -4.23
N ILE A 274 -27.77 1.85 -4.77
CA ILE A 274 -27.45 2.12 -6.18
C ILE A 274 -28.33 1.30 -7.14
N GLU A 275 -28.83 0.13 -6.71
CA GLU A 275 -29.83 -0.65 -7.46
C GLU A 275 -31.18 0.10 -7.53
N ALA A 276 -31.66 0.65 -6.40
CA ALA A 276 -32.87 1.47 -6.37
C ALA A 276 -32.73 2.78 -7.16
N GLN A 277 -31.60 3.46 -7.02
CA GLN A 277 -31.30 4.67 -7.78
C GLN A 277 -31.23 4.39 -9.29
N ALA A 278 -30.69 3.24 -9.71
CA ALA A 278 -30.70 2.80 -11.12
C ALA A 278 -32.13 2.56 -11.64
N ALA A 279 -33.04 2.09 -10.77
CA ALA A 279 -34.45 1.86 -11.09
C ALA A 279 -35.34 3.12 -11.01
N GLY A 280 -34.77 4.29 -10.68
CA GLY A 280 -35.53 5.52 -10.46
C GLY A 280 -36.35 5.55 -9.17
N VAL A 281 -36.01 4.70 -8.19
CA VAL A 281 -36.70 4.63 -6.89
C VAL A 281 -36.05 5.59 -5.89
N PRO A 282 -36.79 6.58 -5.35
CA PRO A 282 -36.31 7.43 -4.26
C PRO A 282 -35.91 6.61 -3.03
N VAL A 283 -34.78 7.00 -2.40
CA VAL A 283 -34.20 6.27 -1.27
C VAL A 283 -34.19 7.10 0.01
N VAL A 284 -34.70 6.52 1.10
CA VAL A 284 -34.45 6.96 2.47
C VAL A 284 -33.45 6.00 3.10
N ALA A 285 -32.32 6.50 3.57
CA ALA A 285 -31.32 5.67 4.21
C ALA A 285 -30.80 6.27 5.51
N THR A 286 -30.38 5.40 6.40
CA THR A 286 -29.69 5.77 7.64
C THR A 286 -28.29 6.29 7.33
N ARG A 287 -27.87 7.35 8.03
CA ARG A 287 -26.56 8.03 7.86
C ARG A 287 -25.43 7.23 8.52
N VAL A 288 -25.04 6.10 7.92
CA VAL A 288 -24.03 5.16 8.46
C VAL A 288 -23.01 4.72 7.41
N GLY A 289 -21.75 4.56 7.81
CA GLY A 289 -20.69 3.94 7.02
C GLY A 289 -20.59 4.46 5.59
N GLY A 290 -20.51 3.55 4.61
CA GLY A 290 -20.41 3.87 3.18
C GLY A 290 -21.70 4.39 2.54
N VAL A 291 -22.82 4.49 3.28
CA VAL A 291 -24.08 5.04 2.74
C VAL A 291 -23.92 6.51 2.35
N VAL A 292 -23.14 7.27 3.12
CA VAL A 292 -22.90 8.70 2.87
C VAL A 292 -22.00 8.95 1.65
N ASP A 293 -21.29 7.93 1.17
CA ASP A 293 -20.53 8.03 -0.09
C ASP A 293 -21.47 7.91 -1.31
N ILE A 294 -22.63 7.27 -1.14
CA ILE A 294 -23.62 7.05 -2.20
C ILE A 294 -24.62 8.21 -2.23
N ILE A 295 -25.25 8.51 -1.10
CA ILE A 295 -26.34 9.49 -1.00
C ILE A 295 -25.81 10.86 -0.56
N GLU A 296 -26.11 11.86 -1.37
CA GLU A 296 -26.02 13.27 -1.00
C GLU A 296 -27.40 13.71 -0.52
N HIS A 297 -27.49 14.08 0.76
CA HIS A 297 -28.75 14.43 1.40
C HIS A 297 -29.48 15.53 0.63
N GLU A 298 -30.78 15.32 0.37
CA GLU A 298 -31.66 16.22 -0.38
C GLU A 298 -31.28 16.46 -1.84
N LYS A 299 -30.27 15.75 -2.36
CA LYS A 299 -29.88 15.79 -3.78
C LYS A 299 -30.11 14.48 -4.49
N THR A 300 -29.70 13.36 -3.90
CA THR A 300 -29.79 12.00 -4.49
C THR A 300 -30.49 10.98 -3.59
N GLY A 301 -31.03 11.45 -2.45
CA GLY A 301 -31.80 10.68 -1.48
C GLY A 301 -31.91 11.42 -0.15
N LEU A 302 -32.64 10.83 0.80
CA LEU A 302 -32.78 11.37 2.15
C LEU A 302 -31.96 10.56 3.16
N LEU A 303 -31.17 11.26 3.98
CA LEU A 303 -30.34 10.66 5.03
C LEU A 303 -30.91 11.00 6.40
N VAL A 304 -31.19 9.97 7.20
CA VAL A 304 -31.79 10.09 8.53
C VAL A 304 -30.88 9.47 9.60
N PRO A 305 -31.04 9.83 10.90
CA PRO A 305 -30.33 9.18 11.98
C PRO A 305 -30.58 7.66 12.03
N ALA A 306 -29.58 6.89 12.42
CA ALA A 306 -29.72 5.45 12.62
C ALA A 306 -30.60 5.14 13.84
N ALA A 307 -31.32 4.02 13.80
CA ALA A 307 -32.18 3.56 14.89
C ALA A 307 -33.31 4.53 15.30
N ASP A 308 -33.68 5.49 14.43
CA ASP A 308 -34.76 6.46 14.65
C ASP A 308 -35.95 6.21 13.69
N PRO A 309 -36.99 5.49 14.13
CA PRO A 309 -38.18 5.25 13.33
C PRO A 309 -38.94 6.52 12.95
N ARG A 310 -38.88 7.58 13.76
CA ARG A 310 -39.65 8.80 13.53
C ARG A 310 -39.07 9.57 12.35
N SER A 311 -37.76 9.78 12.31
CA SER A 311 -37.12 10.41 11.16
C SER A 311 -37.26 9.60 9.88
N ILE A 312 -37.22 8.26 9.95
CA ILE A 312 -37.52 7.41 8.78
C ILE A 312 -38.94 7.68 8.28
N ALA A 313 -39.93 7.70 9.18
CA ALA A 313 -41.33 7.94 8.82
C ALA A 313 -41.55 9.32 8.21
N GLU A 314 -40.99 10.37 8.82
CA GLU A 314 -41.06 11.75 8.33
C GLU A 314 -40.46 11.89 6.93
N ALA A 315 -39.31 11.26 6.67
CA ALA A 315 -38.69 11.24 5.35
C ALA A 315 -39.54 10.50 4.30
N VAL A 316 -40.14 9.35 4.66
CA VAL A 316 -41.02 8.60 3.76
C VAL A 316 -42.30 9.39 3.46
N VAL A 317 -42.91 10.02 4.47
CA VAL A 317 -44.08 10.89 4.29
C VAL A 317 -43.74 12.10 3.43
N ARG A 318 -42.56 12.70 3.59
CA ARG A 318 -42.10 13.80 2.73
C ARG A 318 -42.02 13.37 1.26
N LEU A 319 -41.45 12.21 0.95
CA LEU A 319 -41.42 11.68 -0.42
C LEU A 319 -42.82 11.34 -0.96
N TYR A 320 -43.76 10.99 -0.08
CA TYR A 320 -45.15 10.74 -0.47
C TYR A 320 -45.89 12.02 -0.86
N LEU A 321 -45.70 13.10 -0.09
CA LEU A 321 -46.40 14.39 -0.24
C LEU A 321 -45.76 15.32 -1.27
N ASP A 322 -44.43 15.30 -1.39
CA ASP A 322 -43.65 16.16 -2.29
C ASP A 322 -43.14 15.35 -3.48
N GLU A 323 -44.02 15.14 -4.46
CA GLU A 323 -43.70 14.44 -5.71
C GLU A 323 -42.56 15.12 -6.50
N PRO A 324 -42.54 16.47 -6.67
CA PRO A 324 -41.43 17.13 -7.34
C PRO A 324 -40.07 16.83 -6.70
N LEU A 325 -39.99 16.83 -5.37
CA LEU A 325 -38.77 16.43 -4.67
C LEU A 325 -38.43 14.96 -4.96
N ALA A 326 -39.38 14.04 -4.86
CA ALA A 326 -39.14 12.62 -5.10
C ALA A 326 -38.58 12.37 -6.52
N SER A 327 -39.18 13.00 -7.53
CA SER A 327 -38.74 12.95 -8.94
C SER A 327 -37.36 13.57 -9.14
N ALA A 328 -37.07 14.71 -8.51
CA ALA A 328 -35.75 15.34 -8.58
C ALA A 328 -34.65 14.46 -7.95
N LEU A 329 -34.91 13.89 -6.77
CA LEU A 329 -33.98 12.99 -6.09
C LEU A 329 -33.68 11.75 -6.95
N ALA A 330 -34.72 11.12 -7.52
CA ALA A 330 -34.56 9.94 -8.37
C ALA A 330 -33.75 10.25 -9.64
N ALA A 331 -34.06 11.35 -10.34
CA ALA A 331 -33.35 11.75 -11.55
C ALA A 331 -31.86 12.04 -11.27
N ASN A 332 -31.57 12.83 -10.24
CA ASN A 332 -30.19 13.14 -9.85
C ASN A 332 -29.41 11.90 -9.44
N ALA A 333 -30.06 11.00 -8.67
CA ALA A 333 -29.44 9.76 -8.24
C ALA A 333 -29.14 8.81 -9.40
N TYR A 334 -30.05 8.70 -10.37
CA TYR A 334 -29.85 7.92 -11.58
C TYR A 334 -28.66 8.43 -12.41
N GLN A 335 -28.54 9.76 -12.58
CA GLN A 335 -27.39 10.36 -13.25
C GLN A 335 -26.08 10.06 -12.51
N LYS A 336 -26.07 10.19 -11.18
CA LYS A 336 -24.90 9.84 -10.36
C LYS A 336 -24.51 8.37 -10.52
N VAL A 337 -25.47 7.44 -10.53
CA VAL A 337 -25.21 6.01 -10.76
C VAL A 337 -24.56 5.78 -12.12
N ARG A 338 -25.09 6.36 -13.19
CA ARG A 338 -24.53 6.23 -14.55
C ARG A 338 -23.13 6.82 -14.69
N GLN A 339 -22.77 7.82 -13.87
CA GLN A 339 -21.46 8.46 -13.91
C GLN A 339 -20.42 7.80 -12.99
N GLN A 340 -20.84 7.17 -11.90
CA GLN A 340 -19.95 6.78 -10.81
C GLN A 340 -20.00 5.30 -10.44
N PHE A 341 -21.14 4.63 -10.59
CA PHE A 341 -21.37 3.29 -10.03
C PHE A 341 -21.64 2.25 -11.13
N THR A 342 -21.07 2.41 -12.32
CA THR A 342 -21.21 1.43 -13.41
C THR A 342 -20.14 0.35 -13.34
N VAL A 343 -20.43 -0.81 -13.96
CA VAL A 343 -19.49 -1.93 -14.02
C VAL A 343 -18.23 -1.54 -14.78
N GLU A 344 -18.37 -0.81 -15.89
CA GLU A 344 -17.27 -0.34 -16.73
C GLU A 344 -16.30 0.53 -15.95
N LYS A 345 -16.80 1.46 -15.14
CA LYS A 345 -15.95 2.36 -14.34
C LYS A 345 -15.22 1.60 -13.24
N MET A 346 -15.92 0.71 -12.52
CA MET A 346 -15.31 -0.14 -11.48
C MET A 346 -14.18 -1.00 -12.06
N VAL A 347 -14.43 -1.64 -13.21
CA VAL A 347 -13.45 -2.46 -13.92
C VAL A 347 -12.25 -1.62 -14.35
N LYS A 348 -12.48 -0.50 -15.06
CA LYS A 348 -11.42 0.38 -15.56
C LYS A 348 -10.49 0.82 -14.42
N SER A 349 -11.06 1.33 -13.33
CA SER A 349 -10.27 1.74 -12.16
C SER A 349 -9.53 0.57 -11.49
N THR A 350 -10.07 -0.65 -11.56
CA THR A 350 -9.39 -1.84 -11.05
C THR A 350 -8.18 -2.20 -11.92
N ILE A 351 -8.32 -2.13 -13.24
CA ILE A 351 -7.23 -2.40 -14.19
C ILE A 351 -6.13 -1.34 -14.07
N GLU A 352 -6.48 -0.06 -13.97
CA GLU A 352 -5.55 1.04 -13.68
C GLU A 352 -4.78 0.78 -12.36
N THR A 353 -5.48 0.30 -11.32
CA THR A 353 -4.83 -0.08 -10.05
C THR A 353 -3.85 -1.24 -10.20
N TYR A 354 -4.13 -2.21 -11.08
CA TYR A 354 -3.19 -3.29 -11.38
C TYR A 354 -1.96 -2.80 -12.13
N GLN A 355 -2.15 -1.93 -13.13
CA GLN A 355 -1.06 -1.32 -13.88
C GLN A 355 -0.15 -0.51 -12.96
N GLU A 356 -0.74 0.29 -12.06
CA GLU A 356 -0.01 1.04 -11.04
C GLU A 356 0.77 0.11 -10.08
N ALA A 357 0.15 -1.00 -9.65
CA ALA A 357 0.82 -1.96 -8.77
C ALA A 357 2.01 -2.65 -9.47
N LEU A 358 1.92 -2.90 -10.78
CA LEU A 358 2.99 -3.50 -11.58
C LEU A 358 4.13 -2.52 -11.87
N SER A 359 3.82 -1.24 -12.14
CA SER A 359 4.82 -0.25 -12.56
C SER A 359 5.73 0.25 -11.44
N GLN A 360 5.26 0.25 -10.19
CA GLN A 360 6.03 0.76 -9.05
C GLN A 360 7.04 -0.24 -8.50
N PHE A 361 8.08 -0.56 -9.27
CA PHE A 361 9.16 -1.41 -8.77
C PHE A 361 10.02 -0.65 -7.74
N LYS A 362 10.17 -1.20 -6.53
CA LYS A 362 10.94 -0.60 -5.45
C LYS A 362 12.21 -1.40 -5.15
N ILE A 363 13.36 -0.74 -5.12
CA ILE A 363 14.66 -1.30 -4.80
C ILE A 363 15.16 -0.70 -3.49
N LEU A 364 15.61 -1.55 -2.57
CA LEU A 364 16.38 -1.16 -1.39
C LEU A 364 17.85 -1.51 -1.62
N ILE A 365 18.74 -0.53 -1.55
CA ILE A 365 20.19 -0.75 -1.50
C ILE A 365 20.62 -0.65 -0.04
N ILE A 366 21.30 -1.68 0.48
CA ILE A 366 21.83 -1.65 1.85
C ILE A 366 23.33 -1.39 1.80
N LYS A 367 23.76 -0.25 2.36
CA LYS A 367 25.17 0.12 2.50
C LYS A 367 25.41 0.88 3.81
N ILE A 368 25.60 0.11 4.88
CA ILE A 368 25.73 0.60 6.26
C ILE A 368 27.19 0.61 6.75
N SER A 369 28.13 0.79 5.82
CA SER A 369 29.57 0.82 6.07
C SER A 369 30.08 2.22 6.41
N SER A 370 31.38 2.35 6.63
CA SER A 370 32.03 3.66 6.81
C SER A 370 31.98 4.52 5.55
N LEU A 371 32.27 5.80 5.73
CA LEU A 371 32.23 6.84 4.69
C LEU A 371 32.93 6.42 3.40
N GLY A 372 34.18 5.95 3.48
CA GLY A 372 34.96 5.55 2.29
C GLY A 372 34.31 4.42 1.50
N ASP A 373 33.74 3.42 2.17
CA ASP A 373 33.03 2.32 1.51
C ASP A 373 31.70 2.78 0.87
N VAL A 374 31.05 3.79 1.47
CA VAL A 374 29.84 4.41 0.92
C VAL A 374 30.17 5.22 -0.33
N VAL A 375 31.25 6.00 -0.33
CA VAL A 375 31.72 6.71 -1.54
C VAL A 375 31.97 5.72 -2.67
N LEU A 376 32.62 4.59 -2.39
CA LEU A 376 32.84 3.54 -3.39
C LEU A 376 31.55 2.94 -3.96
N SER A 377 30.43 3.05 -3.24
CA SER A 377 29.13 2.57 -3.71
C SER A 377 28.36 3.53 -4.61
N THR A 378 28.80 4.78 -4.78
CA THR A 378 28.10 5.74 -5.63
C THR A 378 28.06 5.28 -7.09
N ALA A 379 29.15 4.69 -7.59
CA ALA A 379 29.20 4.08 -8.92
C ALA A 379 28.24 2.88 -9.06
N ALA A 380 28.07 2.08 -8.01
CA ALA A 380 27.12 0.97 -8.02
C ALA A 380 25.67 1.47 -8.03
N ILE A 381 25.35 2.49 -7.22
CA ILE A 381 24.02 3.11 -7.18
C ILE A 381 23.67 3.72 -8.55
N GLN A 382 24.63 4.41 -9.19
CA GLN A 382 24.46 4.94 -10.54
C GLN A 382 24.17 3.84 -11.57
N ALA A 383 24.95 2.75 -11.56
CA ALA A 383 24.74 1.63 -12.47
C ALA A 383 23.37 0.95 -12.25
N ILE A 384 22.92 0.83 -10.99
CA ILE A 384 21.57 0.34 -10.66
C ILE A 384 20.52 1.29 -11.23
N ARG A 385 20.66 2.61 -11.07
CA ARG A 385 19.71 3.60 -11.63
C ARG A 385 19.64 3.53 -13.15
N GLN A 386 20.75 3.33 -13.85
CA GLN A 386 20.76 3.18 -15.31
C GLN A 386 20.00 1.93 -15.76
N LYS A 387 20.12 0.82 -15.01
CA LYS A 387 19.37 -0.41 -15.27
C LYS A 387 17.89 -0.28 -14.92
N PHE A 388 17.57 0.48 -13.87
CA PHE A 388 16.23 0.67 -13.33
C PHE A 388 15.86 2.17 -13.32
N PRO A 389 15.54 2.74 -14.50
CA PRO A 389 15.13 4.14 -14.61
C PRO A 389 13.78 4.39 -13.94
N SER A 390 13.42 5.66 -13.78
CA SER A 390 12.06 6.07 -13.37
C SER A 390 11.02 5.38 -14.26
N PRO A 391 9.91 4.85 -13.70
CA PRO A 391 9.34 5.08 -12.37
C PRO A 391 9.83 4.15 -11.25
N CYS A 392 10.91 3.38 -11.46
CA CYS A 392 11.48 2.56 -10.39
C CYS A 392 11.97 3.44 -9.23
N ARG A 393 11.56 3.12 -8.00
CA ARG A 393 12.00 3.84 -6.81
C ARG A 393 13.20 3.14 -6.17
N ILE A 394 14.30 3.86 -5.98
CA ILE A 394 15.53 3.37 -5.34
C ILE A 394 15.68 4.09 -4.00
N THR A 395 15.61 3.31 -2.92
CA THR A 395 15.91 3.77 -1.57
C THR A 395 17.26 3.21 -1.14
N VAL A 396 18.12 4.04 -0.54
CA VAL A 396 19.41 3.60 0.01
C VAL A 396 19.37 3.67 1.54
N LEU A 397 19.65 2.56 2.20
CA LEU A 397 19.81 2.48 3.65
C LEU A 397 21.30 2.65 4.01
N VAL A 398 21.61 3.74 4.71
CA VAL A 398 22.96 4.15 5.09
C VAL A 398 23.08 4.39 6.60
N GLY A 399 24.30 4.34 7.12
CA GLY A 399 24.58 4.71 8.52
C GLY A 399 24.57 6.23 8.73
N GLU A 400 24.23 6.67 9.95
CA GLU A 400 24.19 8.09 10.34
C GLU A 400 25.46 8.88 9.95
N GLU A 401 26.64 8.30 10.19
CA GLU A 401 27.95 8.93 9.95
C GLU A 401 28.31 9.09 8.47
N SER A 402 27.52 8.53 7.55
CA SER A 402 27.84 8.52 6.12
C SER A 402 26.65 8.93 5.25
N LYS A 403 25.58 9.45 5.88
CA LYS A 403 24.37 9.86 5.17
C LYS A 403 24.64 11.00 4.18
N ASP A 404 25.51 11.94 4.54
CA ASP A 404 25.73 13.18 3.78
C ASP A 404 26.34 12.91 2.39
N VAL A 405 27.06 11.79 2.23
CA VAL A 405 27.56 11.33 0.92
C VAL A 405 26.43 11.06 -0.07
N LEU A 406 25.27 10.61 0.43
CA LEU A 406 24.16 10.14 -0.40
C LEU A 406 22.93 11.03 -0.33
N LEU A 407 22.79 11.92 0.65
CA LEU A 407 21.60 12.77 0.84
C LEU A 407 21.18 13.50 -0.45
N ARG A 408 22.15 13.91 -1.26
CA ARG A 408 21.96 14.63 -2.54
C ARG A 408 22.23 13.76 -3.77
N CYS A 409 22.28 12.44 -3.62
CA CYS A 409 22.54 11.53 -4.72
C CYS A 409 21.38 11.55 -5.74
N PRO A 410 21.58 11.98 -7.00
CA PRO A 410 20.52 12.05 -8.01
C PRO A 410 20.11 10.66 -8.51
N HIS A 411 20.79 9.60 -8.07
CA HIS A 411 20.52 8.23 -8.46
C HIS A 411 19.65 7.48 -7.44
N ALA A 412 19.45 8.03 -6.23
CA ALA A 412 18.56 7.52 -5.21
C ALA A 412 17.37 8.46 -5.04
N ASP A 413 16.15 7.93 -4.98
CA ASP A 413 14.95 8.75 -4.72
C ASP A 413 14.78 9.04 -3.22
N GLU A 414 15.39 8.21 -2.37
CA GLU A 414 15.28 8.32 -0.93
C GLU A 414 16.53 7.75 -0.25
N VAL A 415 16.99 8.45 0.79
CA VAL A 415 18.04 7.97 1.68
C VAL A 415 17.44 7.75 3.07
N GLN A 416 17.43 6.50 3.52
CA GLN A 416 17.01 6.13 4.87
C GLN A 416 18.25 5.95 5.76
N VAL A 417 18.18 6.49 6.97
CA VAL A 417 19.32 6.52 7.89
C VAL A 417 19.07 5.61 9.08
N CYS A 418 19.96 4.65 9.26
CA CYS A 418 20.02 3.80 10.46
C CYS A 418 21.10 4.26 11.43
N ASP A 419 20.79 4.19 12.72
CA ASP A 419 21.70 4.56 13.80
C ASP A 419 21.77 3.44 14.84
N PHE A 420 22.71 2.52 14.62
CA PHE A 420 22.96 1.40 15.51
C PHE A 420 23.64 1.79 16.83
N LYS A 421 24.08 3.05 16.99
CA LYS A 421 24.65 3.56 18.24
C LYS A 421 23.53 4.01 19.19
N ASN A 422 22.46 4.59 18.64
CA ASN A 422 21.32 5.08 19.42
C ASN A 422 20.01 4.34 19.09
N LYS A 423 19.19 4.91 18.19
CA LYS A 423 17.76 4.52 18.02
C LYS A 423 17.54 3.08 17.55
N ASP A 424 18.48 2.53 16.79
CA ASP A 424 18.44 1.18 16.21
C ASP A 424 19.36 0.20 16.94
N ARG A 425 19.81 0.54 18.15
CA ARG A 425 20.70 -0.30 18.96
C ARG A 425 20.02 -1.61 19.37
N GLY A 426 20.80 -2.69 19.33
CA GLY A 426 20.39 -4.02 19.81
C GLY A 426 19.35 -4.71 18.91
N LEU A 427 18.79 -5.82 19.41
CA LEU A 427 17.84 -6.64 18.65
C LEU A 427 16.49 -5.92 18.44
N THR A 428 16.02 -5.19 19.45
CA THR A 428 14.75 -4.45 19.39
C THR A 428 14.80 -3.33 18.35
N GLY A 429 15.89 -2.56 18.32
CA GLY A 429 16.14 -1.55 17.28
C GLY A 429 16.17 -2.17 15.89
N LEU A 430 16.89 -3.28 15.73
CA LEU A 430 16.96 -4.01 14.46
C LEU A 430 15.59 -4.50 13.96
N LEU A 431 14.77 -5.06 14.87
CA LEU A 431 13.42 -5.51 14.54
C LEU A 431 12.50 -4.34 14.18
N ARG A 432 12.65 -3.18 14.84
CA ARG A 432 11.90 -1.95 14.54
C ARG A 432 12.27 -1.42 13.16
N LEU A 433 13.57 -1.33 12.85
CA LEU A 433 14.05 -0.95 11.52
C LEU A 433 13.56 -1.93 10.45
N GLY A 434 13.66 -3.24 10.70
CA GLY A 434 13.13 -4.27 9.82
C GLY A 434 11.61 -4.16 9.59
N ALA A 435 10.84 -3.79 10.62
CA ALA A 435 9.42 -3.53 10.49
C ALA A 435 9.13 -2.28 9.64
N SER A 436 9.96 -1.23 9.76
CA SER A 436 9.89 -0.03 8.90
C SER A 436 10.17 -0.38 7.44
N LEU A 437 11.28 -1.08 7.16
CA LEU A 437 11.64 -1.52 5.80
C LEU A 437 10.55 -2.42 5.18
N ARG A 438 9.91 -3.27 5.98
CA ARG A 438 8.79 -4.10 5.53
C ARG A 438 7.58 -3.28 5.12
N ARG A 439 7.32 -2.16 5.80
CA ARG A 439 6.21 -1.26 5.43
C ARG A 439 6.43 -0.66 4.06
N GLU A 440 7.66 -0.52 3.57
CA GLU A 440 7.93 0.02 2.23
C GLU A 440 7.59 -0.95 1.08
N GLN A 441 7.57 -2.26 1.37
CA GLN A 441 7.31 -3.33 0.39
C GLN A 441 8.26 -3.29 -0.82
N PHE A 442 9.57 -3.29 -0.55
CA PHE A 442 10.58 -3.42 -1.60
C PHE A 442 10.40 -4.70 -2.41
N ASP A 443 10.49 -4.61 -3.73
CA ASP A 443 10.45 -5.75 -4.65
C ASP A 443 11.84 -6.42 -4.72
N CYS A 444 12.90 -5.63 -4.55
CA CYS A 444 14.28 -6.08 -4.58
C CYS A 444 15.11 -5.44 -3.47
N VAL A 445 16.00 -6.23 -2.85
CA VAL A 445 17.07 -5.75 -1.98
C VAL A 445 18.40 -6.10 -2.62
N ILE A 446 19.26 -5.10 -2.73
CA ILE A 446 20.64 -5.22 -3.16
C ILE A 446 21.51 -4.94 -1.93
N ASP A 447 21.96 -6.01 -1.28
CA ASP A 447 22.86 -5.93 -0.15
C ASP A 447 24.30 -5.81 -0.64
N LEU A 448 24.80 -4.57 -0.72
CA LEU A 448 26.20 -4.26 -1.05
C LEU A 448 27.11 -4.39 0.17
N GLN A 449 26.58 -4.88 1.30
CA GLN A 449 27.33 -5.13 2.51
C GLN A 449 27.59 -6.63 2.67
N ASN A 450 28.79 -6.95 3.13
CA ASN A 450 29.22 -8.33 3.37
C ASN A 450 29.20 -8.66 4.88
N ASN A 451 28.04 -8.56 5.54
CA ASN A 451 27.95 -8.85 6.98
C ASN A 451 26.60 -9.45 7.44
N ARG A 452 26.58 -10.00 8.66
CA ARG A 452 25.39 -10.65 9.25
C ARG A 452 24.20 -9.71 9.44
N LYS A 453 24.46 -8.44 9.78
CA LYS A 453 23.40 -7.47 10.11
C LYS A 453 22.63 -7.05 8.86
N SER A 454 23.34 -6.77 7.77
CA SER A 454 22.72 -6.39 6.50
C SER A 454 21.91 -7.53 5.90
N HIS A 455 22.40 -8.77 5.94
CA HIS A 455 21.65 -9.95 5.49
C HIS A 455 20.36 -10.15 6.31
N LEU A 456 20.41 -9.90 7.62
CA LEU A 456 19.24 -9.96 8.48
C LEU A 456 18.24 -8.85 8.16
N LEU A 457 18.69 -7.61 7.92
CA LEU A 457 17.81 -6.52 7.48
C LEU A 457 17.17 -6.80 6.12
N ALA A 458 17.95 -7.33 5.17
CA ALA A 458 17.45 -7.78 3.87
C ALA A 458 16.31 -8.80 4.06
N ALA A 459 16.47 -9.80 4.93
CA ALA A 459 15.39 -10.74 5.24
C ALA A 459 14.20 -10.10 5.97
N LEU A 460 14.44 -9.24 6.96
CA LEU A 460 13.38 -8.61 7.75
C LEU A 460 12.50 -7.65 6.93
N SER A 461 13.06 -7.04 5.88
CA SER A 461 12.32 -6.25 4.87
C SER A 461 11.26 -7.09 4.14
N LEU A 462 11.41 -8.42 4.11
CA LEU A 462 10.60 -9.34 3.35
C LEU A 462 10.52 -8.97 1.85
N ALA A 463 11.59 -8.46 1.25
CA ALA A 463 11.66 -8.24 -0.21
C ALA A 463 11.82 -9.57 -0.99
N PRO A 464 11.10 -9.79 -2.11
CA PRO A 464 11.13 -11.05 -2.84
C PRO A 464 12.43 -11.44 -3.46
N GLN A 465 13.22 -10.46 -3.87
CA GLN A 465 14.55 -10.69 -4.38
C GLN A 465 15.54 -10.07 -3.40
N ARG A 466 16.53 -10.84 -2.96
CA ARG A 466 17.55 -10.42 -2.00
C ARG A 466 18.90 -10.89 -2.50
N TYR A 467 19.63 -9.94 -3.07
CA TYR A 467 20.95 -10.12 -3.66
C TYR A 467 22.02 -9.75 -2.65
N GLY A 468 23.14 -10.48 -2.62
CA GLY A 468 24.30 -10.12 -1.82
C GLY A 468 25.41 -11.16 -1.88
N TYR A 469 26.32 -11.11 -0.92
CA TYR A 469 27.50 -11.98 -0.86
C TYR A 469 27.23 -13.26 -0.05
N ASP A 470 27.75 -14.39 -0.53
CA ASP A 470 27.83 -15.62 0.25
C ASP A 470 29.15 -15.66 1.04
N ASN A 471 29.07 -15.23 2.30
CA ASN A 471 30.17 -15.23 3.25
C ASN A 471 30.10 -16.37 4.28
N GLY A 472 29.21 -17.34 4.06
CA GLY A 472 28.96 -18.44 5.01
C GLY A 472 28.32 -18.02 6.34
N LYS A 473 27.94 -16.75 6.51
CA LYS A 473 27.39 -16.18 7.75
C LYS A 473 26.03 -15.55 7.51
N PHE A 474 24.96 -16.32 7.73
CA PHE A 474 23.57 -15.90 7.46
C PHE A 474 23.26 -15.60 5.99
N SER A 475 24.11 -16.00 5.06
CA SER A 475 23.87 -15.87 3.62
C SER A 475 22.66 -16.69 3.13
N PHE A 476 22.17 -17.68 3.90
CA PHE A 476 20.92 -18.39 3.63
C PHE A 476 19.68 -17.49 3.68
N LEU A 477 19.78 -16.31 4.27
CA LEU A 477 18.73 -15.29 4.28
C LEU A 477 18.57 -14.60 2.92
N LEU A 478 19.62 -14.64 2.09
CA LEU A 478 19.63 -14.17 0.71
C LEU A 478 19.22 -15.31 -0.22
N ASN A 479 18.46 -15.00 -1.28
CA ASN A 479 18.04 -15.98 -2.27
C ASN A 479 18.77 -15.85 -3.60
N HIS A 480 19.55 -14.78 -3.79
CA HIS A 480 20.51 -14.63 -4.86
C HIS A 480 21.85 -14.24 -4.24
N LYS A 481 22.86 -15.09 -4.40
CA LYS A 481 24.14 -14.92 -3.71
C LYS A 481 25.32 -15.28 -4.59
N ILE A 482 26.38 -14.49 -4.48
CA ILE A 482 27.65 -14.74 -5.15
C ILE A 482 28.71 -15.11 -4.12
N LYS A 483 29.48 -16.18 -4.37
CA LYS A 483 30.58 -16.58 -3.47
C LYS A 483 31.60 -15.46 -3.34
N ASP A 484 32.02 -15.18 -2.12
CA ASP A 484 33.16 -14.29 -1.87
C ASP A 484 34.47 -15.08 -1.97
N ASP A 485 34.98 -15.23 -3.18
CA ASP A 485 36.13 -16.10 -3.53
C ASP A 485 37.51 -15.52 -3.14
N ARG A 486 37.56 -14.47 -2.30
CA ARG A 486 38.79 -13.82 -1.78
C ARG A 486 39.85 -13.45 -2.83
N LYS A 487 39.50 -13.42 -4.12
CA LYS A 487 40.42 -12.96 -5.16
C LYS A 487 40.77 -11.48 -4.92
N PRO A 488 42.03 -11.08 -5.10
CA PRO A 488 42.40 -9.67 -5.01
C PRO A 488 41.71 -8.92 -6.15
N LEU A 489 40.62 -8.23 -5.81
CA LEU A 489 39.85 -7.39 -6.71
C LEU A 489 39.91 -5.96 -6.21
N LEU A 490 39.87 -5.01 -7.15
CA LEU A 490 39.74 -3.61 -6.77
C LEU A 490 38.43 -3.38 -6.00
N PRO A 491 38.38 -2.44 -5.03
CA PRO A 491 37.19 -2.22 -4.21
C PRO A 491 35.90 -2.00 -5.01
N LEU A 492 35.96 -1.24 -6.11
CA LEU A 492 34.83 -1.05 -7.03
C LEU A 492 34.40 -2.35 -7.73
N GLN A 493 35.36 -3.12 -8.25
CA GLN A 493 35.10 -4.40 -8.90
C GLN A 493 34.44 -5.38 -7.94
N HIS A 494 34.81 -5.36 -6.66
CA HIS A 494 34.17 -6.18 -5.64
C HIS A 494 32.68 -5.83 -5.50
N GLN A 495 32.31 -4.55 -5.50
CA GLN A 495 30.90 -4.12 -5.43
C GLN A 495 30.10 -4.55 -6.67
N PHE A 496 30.70 -4.46 -7.85
CA PHE A 496 30.04 -4.81 -9.11
C PHE A 496 29.73 -6.30 -9.27
N ARG A 497 30.34 -7.17 -8.47
CA ARG A 497 30.01 -8.61 -8.45
C ARG A 497 28.54 -8.89 -8.20
N VAL A 498 27.93 -8.18 -7.26
CA VAL A 498 26.50 -8.34 -6.95
C VAL A 498 25.66 -7.83 -8.12
N LEU A 499 26.11 -6.76 -8.79
CA LEU A 499 25.42 -6.18 -9.94
C LEU A 499 25.39 -7.09 -11.17
N LYS A 500 26.40 -7.94 -11.35
CA LYS A 500 26.39 -8.96 -12.41
C LYS A 500 25.18 -9.90 -12.31
N MET A 501 24.75 -10.25 -11.09
CA MET A 501 23.55 -11.07 -10.87
C MET A 501 22.25 -10.35 -11.28
N LEU A 502 22.30 -9.03 -11.47
CA LEU A 502 21.19 -8.19 -11.96
C LEU A 502 21.29 -7.93 -13.49
N GLY A 503 22.26 -8.55 -14.18
CA GLY A 503 22.51 -8.32 -15.60
C GLY A 503 23.05 -6.92 -15.90
N ILE A 504 23.93 -6.42 -15.03
CA ILE A 504 24.68 -5.17 -15.20
C ILE A 504 26.14 -5.55 -15.47
N GLU A 505 26.58 -5.41 -16.72
CA GLU A 505 27.92 -5.83 -17.17
C GLU A 505 28.89 -4.65 -17.35
N ASN A 506 28.41 -3.52 -17.88
CA ASN A 506 29.18 -2.29 -18.06
C ASN A 506 28.89 -1.32 -16.91
N THR A 507 29.94 -0.79 -16.30
CA THR A 507 29.83 0.14 -15.17
C THR A 507 30.57 1.42 -15.50
N VAL A 508 29.97 2.57 -15.16
CA VAL A 508 30.57 3.88 -15.40
C VAL A 508 31.78 4.03 -14.48
N PRO A 509 32.98 4.29 -15.00
CA PRO A 509 34.18 4.42 -14.19
C PRO A 509 34.25 5.85 -13.63
N GLY A 510 33.47 6.13 -12.58
CA GLY A 510 33.52 7.43 -11.92
C GLY A 510 32.91 7.39 -10.53
N LEU A 511 33.73 7.68 -9.51
CA LEU A 511 33.20 8.02 -8.19
C LEU A 511 32.62 9.43 -8.26
N GLN A 512 31.37 9.58 -7.84
CA GLN A 512 30.71 10.88 -7.76
C GLN A 512 30.34 11.17 -6.31
N MET A 513 30.38 12.47 -5.96
CA MET A 513 29.87 13.03 -4.72
C MET A 513 29.05 14.27 -5.07
N TRP A 514 28.13 14.63 -4.19
CA TRP A 514 27.16 15.70 -4.41
C TRP A 514 27.13 16.66 -3.20
N PRO A 515 28.22 17.42 -2.97
CA PRO A 515 28.25 18.46 -1.93
C PRO A 515 27.21 19.55 -2.23
N ASP A 516 26.75 20.29 -1.22
CA ASP A 516 25.96 21.50 -1.47
C ASP A 516 26.83 22.73 -1.73
N GLU A 517 26.16 23.85 -1.98
CA GLU A 517 26.80 25.16 -2.14
C GLU A 517 27.54 25.61 -0.89
N GLU A 518 27.10 25.21 0.31
CA GLU A 518 27.75 25.58 1.57
C GLU A 518 29.06 24.81 1.76
N ASP A 519 29.05 23.49 1.51
CA ASP A 519 30.22 22.62 1.46
C ASP A 519 31.23 23.13 0.42
N CYS A 520 30.74 23.48 -0.78
CA CYS A 520 31.59 24.03 -1.85
C CYS A 520 32.20 25.38 -1.45
N ARG A 521 31.41 26.28 -0.86
CA ARG A 521 31.88 27.57 -0.36
C ARG A 521 32.88 27.41 0.77
N TYR A 522 32.62 26.54 1.74
CA TYR A 522 33.55 26.23 2.81
C TYR A 522 34.88 25.70 2.27
N ALA A 523 34.83 24.78 1.30
CA ALA A 523 36.04 24.27 0.66
C ALA A 523 36.80 25.38 -0.08
N GLN A 524 36.10 26.28 -0.77
CA GLN A 524 36.71 27.42 -1.47
C GLN A 524 37.34 28.41 -0.48
N GLU A 525 36.60 28.83 0.56
CA GLU A 525 37.10 29.72 1.61
C GLU A 525 38.32 29.12 2.33
N LEU A 526 38.31 27.80 2.57
CA LEU A 526 39.45 27.08 3.13
C LEU A 526 40.67 27.19 2.22
N LEU A 527 40.52 26.92 0.92
CA LEU A 527 41.62 27.01 -0.04
C LEU A 527 42.14 28.44 -0.21
N ASP A 528 41.23 29.42 -0.27
CA ASP A 528 41.55 30.85 -0.38
C ASP A 528 42.31 31.35 0.85
N SER A 529 41.90 30.92 2.06
CA SER A 529 42.59 31.28 3.31
C SER A 529 44.04 30.80 3.37
N GLN A 530 44.37 29.76 2.60
CA GLN A 530 45.71 29.19 2.49
C GLN A 530 46.45 29.65 1.23
N TRP A 531 45.93 30.67 0.54
CA TRP A 531 46.53 31.26 -0.66
C TRP A 531 46.76 30.23 -1.78
N VAL A 532 45.91 29.22 -1.86
CA VAL A 532 46.00 28.20 -2.90
C VAL A 532 45.40 28.77 -4.19
N SER A 533 46.24 28.98 -5.20
CA SER A 533 45.77 29.52 -6.48
C SER A 533 44.81 28.53 -7.18
N ALA A 534 43.89 29.05 -7.99
CA ALA A 534 42.93 28.23 -8.73
C ALA A 534 43.58 27.19 -9.67
N ASN A 535 44.84 27.41 -10.07
CA ASN A 535 45.60 26.51 -10.93
C ASN A 535 46.58 25.60 -10.15
N ALA A 536 46.64 25.71 -8.82
CA ALA A 536 47.53 24.90 -8.01
C ALA A 536 47.13 23.42 -8.10
N ARG A 537 48.13 22.54 -8.20
CA ARG A 537 47.90 21.10 -8.12
C ARG A 537 47.71 20.75 -6.65
N ILE A 538 46.53 20.25 -6.29
CA ILE A 538 46.18 19.89 -4.92
C ILE A 538 46.04 18.37 -4.82
N VAL A 539 46.63 17.78 -3.78
CA VAL A 539 46.41 16.38 -3.41
C VAL A 539 45.86 16.33 -2.00
N GLY A 540 44.68 15.72 -1.85
CA GLY A 540 44.07 15.45 -0.56
C GLY A 540 44.54 14.11 0.02
N PHE A 541 44.99 14.09 1.28
CA PHE A 541 45.32 12.88 2.02
C PHE A 541 44.43 12.74 3.24
N ASN A 542 43.82 11.56 3.39
CA ASN A 542 43.26 11.16 4.67
C ASN A 542 44.34 10.42 5.48
N ILE A 543 44.72 10.97 6.62
CA ILE A 543 45.87 10.51 7.41
C ILE A 543 45.55 9.31 8.30
N SER A 544 44.27 9.06 8.58
CA SER A 544 43.82 7.92 9.36
C SER A 544 42.46 7.45 8.83
N ALA A 545 42.48 6.30 8.16
CA ALA A 545 41.26 5.71 7.62
C ALA A 545 40.47 4.92 8.68
N SER A 546 41.07 4.57 9.83
CA SER A 546 40.36 3.92 10.94
C SER A 546 41.19 3.80 12.24
N GLN A 547 40.68 4.34 13.34
CA GLN A 547 41.24 4.13 14.69
C GLN A 547 41.27 2.65 15.13
N ARG A 548 40.37 1.83 14.60
CA ARG A 548 40.26 0.39 14.95
C ARG A 548 41.26 -0.50 14.21
N TRP A 549 41.82 -0.04 13.09
CA TRP A 549 42.61 -0.86 12.19
C TRP A 549 43.92 -0.15 11.91
N GLU A 550 44.92 -0.38 12.76
CA GLU A 550 46.24 0.28 12.66
C GLU A 550 46.87 0.12 11.28
N SER A 551 46.68 -1.03 10.62
CA SER A 551 47.15 -1.29 9.26
C SER A 551 46.52 -0.40 8.18
N LYS A 552 45.44 0.32 8.50
CA LYS A 552 44.80 1.31 7.61
C LYS A 552 45.28 2.74 7.88
N ASN A 553 46.17 2.93 8.85
CA ASN A 553 46.73 4.23 9.17
C ASN A 553 48.18 4.23 8.71
N TRP A 554 48.52 5.14 7.80
CA TRP A 554 49.87 5.20 7.27
C TRP A 554 50.79 5.87 8.30
N PRO A 555 52.02 5.38 8.52
CA PRO A 555 52.92 5.98 9.50
C PRO A 555 53.14 7.48 9.20
N LEU A 556 53.08 8.31 10.23
CA LEU A 556 53.23 9.77 10.09
C LEU A 556 54.53 10.16 9.39
N ALA A 557 55.62 9.44 9.64
CA ALA A 557 56.91 9.67 8.97
C ALA A 557 56.84 9.45 7.44
N HIS A 558 56.02 8.51 6.97
CA HIS A 558 55.83 8.27 5.54
C HIS A 558 54.93 9.34 4.91
N ILE A 559 53.90 9.79 5.64
CA ILE A 559 53.04 10.89 5.22
C ILE A 559 53.88 12.17 5.09
N ALA A 560 54.69 12.50 6.09
CA ALA A 560 55.57 13.68 6.05
C ALA A 560 56.52 13.65 4.85
N ARG A 561 57.21 12.51 4.61
CA ARG A 561 58.08 12.34 3.45
C ARG A 561 57.32 12.52 2.13
N LEU A 562 56.11 11.96 2.02
CA LEU A 562 55.29 12.12 0.82
C LEU A 562 54.87 13.59 0.62
N CYS A 563 54.54 14.31 1.69
CA CYS A 563 54.27 15.74 1.62
C CYS A 563 55.48 16.53 1.09
N ASP A 564 56.68 16.22 1.59
CA ASP A 564 57.92 16.85 1.11
C ASP A 564 58.16 16.55 -0.38
N ASP A 565 58.01 15.29 -0.80
CA ASP A 565 58.19 14.86 -2.18
C ASP A 565 57.18 15.53 -3.14
N LEU A 566 55.95 15.78 -2.67
CA LEU A 566 54.91 16.48 -3.43
C LEU A 566 55.15 17.99 -3.46
N ALA A 567 55.59 18.58 -2.36
CA ALA A 567 55.94 20.00 -2.30
C ALA A 567 57.08 20.33 -3.28
N GLN A 568 58.09 19.45 -3.41
CA GLN A 568 59.16 19.58 -4.41
C GLN A 568 58.65 19.57 -5.86
N LYS A 569 57.44 19.05 -6.11
CA LYS A 569 56.78 19.00 -7.41
C LYS A 569 55.73 20.10 -7.59
N ASP A 570 55.75 21.12 -6.73
CA ASP A 570 54.78 22.22 -6.69
C ASP A 570 53.33 21.73 -6.53
N VAL A 571 53.15 20.66 -5.74
CA VAL A 571 51.85 20.11 -5.38
C VAL A 571 51.54 20.46 -3.93
N ARG A 572 50.41 21.14 -3.72
CA ARG A 572 49.89 21.45 -2.38
C ARG A 572 49.18 20.23 -1.80
N VAL A 573 49.38 19.99 -0.52
CA VAL A 573 48.79 18.87 0.20
C VAL A 573 47.70 19.37 1.15
N VAL A 574 46.50 18.82 1.03
CA VAL A 574 45.41 19.02 1.98
C VAL A 574 45.29 17.76 2.83
N VAL A 575 45.43 17.91 4.14
CA VAL A 575 45.30 16.80 5.10
C VAL A 575 43.89 16.81 5.68
N THR A 576 43.21 15.67 5.63
CA THR A 576 41.87 15.44 6.19
C THR A 576 41.90 14.28 7.19
N GLY A 577 41.00 14.31 8.19
CA GLY A 577 40.96 13.34 9.28
C GLY A 577 39.68 13.48 10.12
N THR A 578 39.55 12.67 11.17
CA THR A 578 38.39 12.71 12.09
C THR A 578 38.68 13.51 13.37
N GLU A 579 37.66 14.09 14.03
CA GLU A 579 37.86 14.97 15.21
C GLU A 579 38.56 14.27 16.39
N ASN A 580 38.47 12.95 16.46
CA ASN A 580 39.05 12.12 17.54
C ASN A 580 40.49 11.70 17.27
N GLU A 581 41.11 12.16 16.19
CA GLU A 581 42.52 11.88 15.90
C GLU A 581 43.42 12.85 16.64
N PRO A 582 44.55 12.38 17.22
CA PRO A 582 45.51 13.28 17.82
C PRO A 582 45.97 14.25 16.74
N ALA A 583 45.68 15.54 16.94
CA ALA A 583 46.15 16.59 16.08
C ALA A 583 47.64 16.37 15.82
N MET A 584 48.06 16.40 14.55
CA MET A 584 49.49 16.44 14.21
C MET A 584 50.23 17.61 14.87
N ALA A 585 49.53 18.51 15.57
CA ALA A 585 50.09 19.60 16.35
C ALA A 585 50.82 19.18 17.65
N ASP A 586 50.45 18.08 18.32
CA ASP A 586 50.81 17.94 19.75
C ASP A 586 51.90 16.92 20.10
N ARG A 587 52.57 16.27 19.12
CA ARG A 587 53.76 15.44 19.41
C ARG A 587 54.91 15.64 18.42
N GLY A 588 55.58 16.78 18.57
CA GLY A 588 57.04 16.89 18.50
C GLY A 588 57.70 17.14 17.13
N GLY A 589 58.10 18.40 16.89
CA GLY A 589 59.05 18.83 15.86
C GLY A 589 58.36 19.35 14.59
N ALA A 590 58.29 20.64 14.27
CA ALA A 590 59.41 21.59 14.29
C ALA A 590 60.73 20.96 13.80
N ALA A 591 60.68 20.25 12.66
CA ALA A 591 61.80 20.16 11.74
C ALA A 591 61.30 20.80 10.44
N ALA A 592 61.37 22.13 10.27
CA ALA A 592 62.58 22.83 9.91
C ALA A 592 63.37 22.07 8.82
N LEU A 593 62.88 22.15 7.58
CA LEU A 593 63.79 22.24 6.43
C LEU A 593 63.63 23.64 5.84
N ARG A 594 64.42 24.56 6.39
CA ARG A 594 64.93 25.72 5.66
C ARG A 594 66.44 25.66 5.60
N HIS A 595 66.96 25.72 4.39
CA HIS A 595 68.08 26.61 4.13
C HIS A 595 67.50 27.94 3.66
N GLY A 596 67.82 29.02 4.37
CA GLY A 596 67.57 30.40 3.95
C GLY A 596 66.22 31.02 4.33
N GLN A 597 66.21 31.78 5.43
CA GLN A 597 65.40 32.96 5.75
C GLN A 597 63.86 32.97 5.52
N GLU A 598 63.12 32.77 6.63
CA GLU A 598 61.71 33.20 6.96
C GLU A 598 60.48 32.34 6.59
N CYS A 599 60.18 31.26 7.36
CA CYS A 599 58.99 30.38 7.17
C CYS A 599 57.88 30.68 8.17
N GLN A 600 56.70 30.93 7.64
CA GLN A 600 55.43 30.98 8.37
C GLN A 600 54.92 29.56 8.69
N ALA A 601 54.24 29.46 9.84
CA ALA A 601 53.83 28.25 10.52
C ALA A 601 52.63 27.52 9.88
N TYR A 602 52.59 26.19 10.04
CA TYR A 602 51.45 25.35 9.71
C TYR A 602 50.54 25.19 10.94
N GLN A 603 49.23 25.38 10.76
CA GLN A 603 48.22 25.15 11.80
C GLN A 603 47.42 23.87 11.49
N CYS A 604 47.43 22.92 12.43
CA CYS A 604 46.51 21.80 12.45
C CYS A 604 45.17 22.31 13.03
N LEU A 605 44.09 22.32 12.25
CA LEU A 605 42.82 22.89 12.69
C LEU A 605 41.80 21.83 13.10
N ARG A 606 41.21 22.06 14.28
CA ARG A 606 40.12 21.29 14.89
C ARG A 606 38.83 21.54 14.11
N THR A 607 38.10 20.47 13.83
CA THR A 607 36.69 20.55 13.44
C THR A 607 35.86 20.91 14.68
N HIS A 608 34.98 21.89 14.55
CA HIS A 608 33.97 22.21 15.55
C HIS A 608 32.62 21.73 15.04
N HIS A 609 32.17 20.55 15.48
CA HIS A 609 30.74 20.25 15.48
C HIS A 609 30.03 21.16 16.49
N ARG A 610 29.23 22.11 15.99
CA ARG A 610 28.21 22.79 16.80
C ARG A 610 27.15 21.77 17.22
N GLN A 611 27.06 21.50 18.52
CA GLN A 611 25.83 20.94 19.10
C GLN A 611 24.68 21.94 18.88
N PRO A 612 23.44 21.49 18.62
CA PRO A 612 22.29 22.37 18.68
C PRO A 612 22.10 22.80 20.14
N ALA A 613 22.23 24.10 20.41
CA ALA A 613 21.84 24.68 21.67
C ALA A 613 20.35 24.41 21.90
N GLY A 614 20.02 23.89 23.08
CA GLY A 614 18.64 23.74 23.53
C GLY A 614 17.98 25.10 23.63
N LEU A 615 16.79 25.19 23.06
CA LEU A 615 15.80 26.21 23.41
C LEU A 615 14.91 25.61 24.50
N PHE A 616 15.22 25.95 25.75
CA PHE A 616 14.21 26.15 26.77
C PHE A 616 13.84 27.63 26.72
N ASP A 617 12.67 27.92 26.16
CA ASP A 617 11.57 28.68 26.79
C ASP A 617 10.26 28.34 26.08
#